data_AF-A0A317MKU4-F1
#
_entry.id   AF-A0A317MKU4-F1
#
_cell.length_a   1.000
_cell.length_b   1.000
_cell.length_c   1.000
_cell.angle_alpha   90.00
_cell.angle_beta   90.00
_cell.angle_gamma   90.00
#
_symmetry.space_group_name_H-M   'P 1'
#
loop_
_entity.id
_entity.type
_entity.pdbx_description
1 polymer ?
#
loop_
_entity_poly.entity_id
_entity_poly.type
_entity_poly.pdbx_seq_one_letter_code
_entity_poly.pdbx_strand_id
1 'polypeptide(L)'
;MLYKNILCCLAALLAVGLQSAAQTNEQSSTFLNARAVKCDACKDVVYNTEGYVITKAELQEDLEKANMNRIKKSFAIPQKDTARYAPPFPGTRIYKYDDTRDSILFHYSVYFTQKAPGKVWVITFMTPCDRDSAIEEKMYNAILNDAVPGYVSTSLLPKDSVRFAGRKIMTEPGSKWADIWTLSSYNRYNSLSWSEFSNRERALQLSNFFQNYGSRGYKLLEESDVPITFEGKEVIALKRIFVRKRAKRDGLLLNNYFVDYVITAEVRGRYVTCLLSHPTEDPSIVVLRPLMKQLMRFKNH
;
A
#
# COMPACT_ATOMS: atom_id res chain seq x y z
N MET A 1 -50.21 -9.80 32.60
CA MET A 1 -49.83 -8.75 31.63
C MET A 1 -48.33 -8.39 31.63
N LEU A 2 -47.46 -9.07 32.40
CA LEU A 2 -46.01 -8.78 32.48
C LEU A 2 -45.13 -9.61 31.51
N TYR A 3 -45.61 -10.75 31.00
CA TYR A 3 -44.80 -11.68 30.19
C TYR A 3 -44.60 -11.29 28.72
N LYS A 4 -45.48 -10.44 28.15
CA LYS A 4 -45.37 -9.99 26.75
C LYS A 4 -44.30 -8.90 26.54
N ASN A 5 -44.00 -8.09 27.56
CA ASN A 5 -43.02 -7.00 27.44
C ASN A 5 -41.56 -7.47 27.57
N ILE A 6 -41.31 -8.60 28.24
CA ILE A 6 -39.95 -9.15 28.39
C ILE A 6 -39.49 -9.86 27.10
N LEU A 7 -40.40 -10.53 26.37
CA LEU A 7 -40.06 -11.17 25.10
C LEU A 7 -39.71 -10.17 23.98
N CYS A 8 -40.38 -9.00 23.92
CA CYS A 8 -40.04 -7.97 22.94
C CYS A 8 -38.67 -7.31 23.19
N CYS A 9 -38.28 -7.12 24.46
CA CYS A 9 -36.96 -6.58 24.80
C CYS A 9 -35.82 -7.58 24.49
N LEU A 10 -36.03 -8.88 24.72
CA LEU A 10 -35.04 -9.91 24.37
C LEU A 10 -34.86 -10.07 22.86
N ALA A 11 -35.93 -9.98 22.07
CA ALA A 11 -35.86 -10.00 20.62
C ALA A 11 -35.16 -8.76 20.03
N ALA A 12 -35.37 -7.58 20.63
CA ALA A 12 -34.68 -6.35 20.24
C ALA A 12 -33.18 -6.38 20.58
N LEU A 13 -32.80 -6.92 21.75
CA LEU A 13 -31.39 -7.09 22.15
C LEU A 13 -30.65 -8.10 21.27
N LEU A 14 -31.31 -9.20 20.88
CA LEU A 14 -30.76 -10.18 19.94
C LEU A 14 -30.63 -9.62 18.50
N ALA A 15 -31.59 -8.82 18.04
CA ALA A 15 -31.53 -8.17 16.74
C ALA A 15 -30.42 -7.11 16.64
N VAL A 16 -30.21 -6.32 17.72
CA VAL A 16 -29.10 -5.36 17.81
C VAL A 16 -27.74 -6.07 17.90
N GLY A 17 -27.67 -7.19 18.61
CA GLY A 17 -26.46 -8.04 18.68
C GLY A 17 -26.10 -8.71 17.35
N LEU A 18 -27.10 -9.15 16.57
CA LEU A 18 -26.89 -9.74 15.24
C LEU A 18 -26.50 -8.68 14.19
N GLN A 19 -27.07 -7.48 14.25
CA GLN A 19 -26.66 -6.37 13.37
C GLN A 19 -25.25 -5.88 13.67
N SER A 20 -24.83 -5.82 14.95
CA SER A 20 -23.45 -5.42 15.30
C SER A 20 -22.43 -6.50 14.93
N ALA A 21 -22.76 -7.79 15.08
CA ALA A 21 -21.90 -8.91 14.66
C ALA A 21 -21.79 -9.03 13.11
N ALA A 22 -22.87 -8.75 12.38
CA ALA A 22 -22.85 -8.73 10.91
C ALA A 22 -22.09 -7.51 10.37
N GLN A 23 -22.30 -6.31 10.93
CA GLN A 23 -21.55 -5.11 10.57
C GLN A 23 -20.05 -5.24 10.89
N THR A 24 -19.69 -5.88 12.02
CA THR A 24 -18.28 -6.12 12.35
C THR A 24 -17.62 -7.14 11.41
N ASN A 25 -18.34 -8.19 10.97
CA ASN A 25 -17.80 -9.14 9.98
C ASN A 25 -17.67 -8.54 8.57
N GLU A 26 -18.64 -7.72 8.14
CA GLU A 26 -18.66 -7.12 6.79
C GLU A 26 -17.74 -5.89 6.66
N GLN A 27 -17.59 -5.10 7.72
CA GLN A 27 -16.54 -4.07 7.81
C GLN A 27 -15.14 -4.70 7.93
N SER A 28 -15.02 -5.87 8.59
CA SER A 28 -13.74 -6.58 8.70
C SER A 28 -13.27 -7.16 7.37
N SER A 29 -14.18 -7.69 6.53
CA SER A 29 -13.83 -8.17 5.19
C SER A 29 -13.46 -7.03 4.23
N THR A 30 -14.09 -5.87 4.39
CA THR A 30 -13.88 -4.69 3.54
C THR A 30 -12.46 -4.16 3.56
N PHE A 31 -11.82 -4.12 4.73
CA PHE A 31 -10.47 -3.60 4.90
C PHE A 31 -9.45 -4.71 5.12
N LEU A 32 -9.77 -5.93 4.69
CA LEU A 32 -8.93 -7.10 4.89
C LEU A 32 -7.54 -6.92 4.27
N ASN A 33 -7.51 -6.28 3.10
CA ASN A 33 -6.33 -5.99 2.28
C ASN A 33 -5.82 -4.56 2.45
N ALA A 34 -6.31 -3.83 3.45
CA ALA A 34 -5.92 -2.45 3.70
C ALA A 34 -4.86 -2.35 4.82
N ARG A 35 -3.97 -1.37 4.64
CA ARG A 35 -2.97 -0.92 5.61
C ARG A 35 -2.97 0.59 5.67
N ALA A 36 -2.70 1.16 6.84
CA ALA A 36 -2.41 2.57 7.00
C ALA A 36 -1.09 2.76 7.76
N VAL A 37 -0.28 3.72 7.34
CA VAL A 37 0.91 4.16 8.06
C VAL A 37 0.67 5.57 8.57
N LYS A 38 0.80 5.75 9.88
CA LYS A 38 0.61 7.04 10.54
C LYS A 38 1.96 7.67 10.88
N CYS A 39 2.11 8.93 10.51
CA CYS A 39 3.19 9.79 10.96
C CYS A 39 2.81 10.41 12.30
N ASP A 40 3.35 9.89 13.40
CA ASP A 40 3.02 10.36 14.74
C ASP A 40 3.36 11.85 14.94
N ALA A 41 4.35 12.38 14.22
CA ALA A 41 4.77 13.78 14.29
C ALA A 41 3.93 14.76 13.44
N CYS A 42 3.39 14.30 12.30
CA CYS A 42 2.78 15.18 11.30
C CYS A 42 1.29 14.96 11.07
N LYS A 43 0.66 14.02 11.80
CA LYS A 43 -0.77 13.64 11.69
C LYS A 43 -1.20 13.13 10.30
N ASP A 44 -0.28 13.05 9.35
CA ASP A 44 -0.51 12.47 8.04
C ASP A 44 -0.71 10.95 8.15
N VAL A 45 -1.68 10.47 7.38
CA VAL A 45 -1.98 9.05 7.24
C VAL A 45 -1.92 8.71 5.76
N VAL A 46 -1.11 7.71 5.44
CA VAL A 46 -1.05 7.13 4.10
C VAL A 46 -1.68 5.75 4.17
N TYR A 47 -2.58 5.44 3.23
CA TYR A 47 -3.24 4.15 3.13
C TYR A 47 -2.73 3.38 1.92
N ASN A 48 -2.70 2.06 2.03
CA ASN A 48 -2.56 1.15 0.91
C ASN A 48 -3.65 0.11 0.94
N THR A 49 -4.24 -0.16 -0.21
CA THR A 49 -5.15 -1.28 -0.43
C THR A 49 -5.20 -1.60 -1.92
N GLU A 50 -5.22 -2.87 -2.30
CA GLU A 50 -5.42 -3.28 -3.70
C GLU A 50 -4.46 -2.55 -4.67
N GLY A 51 -3.19 -2.37 -4.29
CA GLY A 51 -2.21 -1.65 -5.13
C GLY A 51 -2.37 -0.13 -5.23
N TYR A 52 -3.32 0.48 -4.52
CA TYR A 52 -3.42 1.93 -4.38
C TYR A 52 -2.52 2.47 -3.28
N VAL A 53 -1.97 3.66 -3.48
CA VAL A 53 -1.45 4.56 -2.43
C VAL A 53 -2.45 5.69 -2.30
N ILE A 54 -2.92 5.92 -1.08
CA ILE A 54 -3.93 6.94 -0.80
C ILE A 54 -3.38 7.90 0.24
N THR A 55 -3.37 9.20 -0.07
CA THR A 55 -2.98 10.26 0.88
C THR A 55 -4.16 11.17 1.17
N LYS A 56 -4.16 11.73 2.38
CA LYS A 56 -5.12 12.76 2.81
C LYS A 56 -4.35 14.00 3.24
N ALA A 57 -4.72 15.15 2.70
CA ALA A 57 -4.20 16.45 3.10
C ALA A 57 -5.35 17.42 3.40
N GLU A 58 -5.08 18.46 4.18
CA GLU A 58 -6.02 19.56 4.46
C GLU A 58 -5.43 20.88 3.95
N LEU A 59 -6.20 21.62 3.16
CA LEU A 59 -5.88 22.97 2.70
C LEU A 59 -6.74 24.00 3.43
N GLN A 60 -6.13 25.12 3.83
CA GLN A 60 -6.85 26.28 4.36
C GLN A 60 -7.32 27.19 3.21
N GLU A 61 -8.29 26.70 2.43
CA GLU A 61 -8.83 27.36 1.24
C GLU A 61 -10.34 27.10 1.14
N ASP A 62 -11.05 27.94 0.39
CA ASP A 62 -12.45 27.73 0.01
C ASP A 62 -12.48 27.22 -1.44
N LEU A 63 -13.02 26.02 -1.69
CA LEU A 63 -12.95 25.36 -3.00
C LEU A 63 -13.59 26.20 -4.12
N GLU A 64 -14.63 26.97 -3.79
CA GLU A 64 -15.33 27.82 -4.76
C GLU A 64 -14.55 29.08 -5.12
N LYS A 65 -13.69 29.56 -4.21
CA LYS A 65 -12.87 30.77 -4.39
C LYS A 65 -11.41 30.45 -4.69
N ALA A 66 -11.03 29.18 -4.57
CA ALA A 66 -9.65 28.75 -4.66
C ALA A 66 -9.07 28.98 -6.05
N ASN A 67 -7.82 29.44 -6.09
CA ASN A 67 -7.04 29.45 -7.32
C ASN A 67 -6.65 28.01 -7.70
N MET A 68 -7.48 27.39 -8.55
CA MET A 68 -7.30 26.00 -8.95
C MET A 68 -5.99 25.75 -9.69
N ASN A 69 -5.43 26.73 -10.41
CA ASN A 69 -4.13 26.56 -11.08
C ASN A 69 -3.00 26.36 -10.07
N ARG A 70 -3.02 27.13 -8.97
CA ARG A 70 -2.06 26.98 -7.86
C ARG A 70 -2.23 25.63 -7.17
N ILE A 71 -3.46 25.25 -6.85
CA ILE A 71 -3.75 23.95 -6.21
C ILE A 71 -3.29 22.80 -7.10
N LYS A 72 -3.65 22.82 -8.39
CA LYS A 72 -3.23 21.81 -9.36
C LYS A 72 -1.71 21.65 -9.39
N LYS A 73 -0.96 22.76 -9.36
CA LYS A 73 0.51 22.72 -9.29
C LYS A 73 1.01 22.04 -8.01
N SER A 74 0.41 22.33 -6.85
CA SER A 74 0.80 21.70 -5.57
C SER A 74 0.57 20.20 -5.52
N PHE A 75 -0.41 19.69 -6.28
CA PHE A 75 -0.73 18.26 -6.36
C PHE A 75 -0.29 17.61 -7.68
N ALA A 76 0.59 18.28 -8.44
CA ALA A 76 1.11 17.83 -9.74
C ALA A 76 0.03 17.44 -10.78
N ILE A 77 -1.17 18.02 -10.68
CA ILE A 77 -2.26 17.79 -11.63
C ILE A 77 -1.96 18.56 -12.93
N PRO A 78 -2.01 17.92 -14.11
CA PRO A 78 -1.79 18.59 -15.39
C PRO A 78 -2.73 19.78 -15.60
N GLN A 79 -2.19 20.91 -16.04
CA GLN A 79 -2.96 22.16 -16.16
C GLN A 79 -4.10 22.06 -17.20
N LYS A 80 -3.98 21.18 -18.18
CA LYS A 80 -5.02 20.90 -19.18
C LYS A 80 -6.24 20.13 -18.62
N ASP A 81 -6.09 19.42 -17.51
CA ASP A 81 -7.17 18.55 -17.01
C ASP A 81 -8.26 19.35 -16.31
N THR A 82 -9.51 19.04 -16.63
CA THR A 82 -10.68 19.69 -16.04
C THR A 82 -11.27 18.82 -14.92
N ALA A 83 -11.75 19.48 -13.87
CA ALA A 83 -12.47 18.80 -12.80
C ALA A 83 -13.76 18.20 -13.36
N ARG A 84 -14.07 16.99 -12.93
CA ARG A 84 -15.38 16.38 -13.09
C ARG A 84 -16.10 16.42 -11.76
N TYR A 85 -17.42 16.63 -11.80
CA TYR A 85 -18.25 16.39 -10.64
C TYR A 85 -18.31 14.88 -10.37
N ALA A 86 -18.32 14.53 -9.09
CA ALA A 86 -18.51 13.16 -8.62
C ALA A 86 -19.97 12.97 -8.24
N PRO A 87 -20.81 12.32 -9.06
CA PRO A 87 -22.21 12.08 -8.67
C PRO A 87 -22.38 11.40 -7.30
N PRO A 88 -21.51 10.44 -6.89
CA PRO A 88 -21.59 9.87 -5.54
C PRO A 88 -21.23 10.83 -4.40
N PHE A 89 -20.53 11.94 -4.69
CA PHE A 89 -19.97 12.84 -3.68
C PHE A 89 -20.34 14.30 -3.98
N PRO A 90 -21.53 14.75 -3.57
CA PRO A 90 -21.97 16.13 -3.76
C PRO A 90 -20.94 17.14 -3.27
N GLY A 91 -20.69 18.20 -4.06
CA GLY A 91 -19.71 19.24 -3.72
C GLY A 91 -18.24 18.81 -3.84
N THR A 92 -17.96 17.62 -4.39
CA THR A 92 -16.60 17.13 -4.63
C THR A 92 -16.18 17.36 -6.08
N ARG A 93 -14.98 17.93 -6.28
CA ARG A 93 -14.32 18.03 -7.58
C ARG A 93 -13.29 16.93 -7.72
N ILE A 94 -13.33 16.17 -8.81
CA ILE A 94 -12.36 15.09 -9.08
C ILE A 94 -11.52 15.41 -10.30
N TYR A 95 -10.21 15.20 -10.20
CA TYR A 95 -9.29 15.14 -11.33
C TYR A 95 -8.80 13.70 -11.51
N LYS A 96 -8.91 13.18 -12.74
CA LYS A 96 -8.46 11.85 -13.11
C LYS A 96 -7.47 11.98 -14.27
N TYR A 97 -6.24 11.53 -14.07
CA TYR A 97 -5.17 11.67 -15.06
C TYR A 97 -4.14 10.56 -14.92
N ASP A 98 -3.32 10.41 -15.94
CA ASP A 98 -2.22 9.45 -15.95
C ASP A 98 -0.91 10.22 -16.01
N ASP A 99 0.10 9.72 -15.29
CA ASP A 99 1.45 10.29 -15.25
C ASP A 99 2.47 9.19 -15.51
N THR A 100 3.39 9.44 -16.44
CA THR A 100 4.46 8.50 -16.76
C THR A 100 5.79 9.04 -16.25
N ARG A 101 6.39 8.34 -15.29
CA ARG A 101 7.68 8.71 -14.69
C ARG A 101 8.63 7.55 -14.84
N ASP A 102 9.83 7.81 -15.39
CA ASP A 102 10.85 6.78 -15.64
C ASP A 102 10.31 5.57 -16.43
N SER A 103 9.45 5.81 -17.42
CA SER A 103 8.76 4.77 -18.22
C SER A 103 7.72 3.95 -17.46
N ILE A 104 7.33 4.40 -16.26
CA ILE A 104 6.29 3.75 -15.46
C ILE A 104 5.03 4.62 -15.48
N LEU A 105 3.93 4.02 -15.92
CA LEU A 105 2.60 4.62 -15.89
C LEU A 105 2.00 4.52 -14.48
N PHE A 106 1.49 5.65 -14.00
CA PHE A 106 0.68 5.75 -12.79
C PHE A 106 -0.65 6.39 -13.11
N HIS A 107 -1.71 5.86 -12.53
CA HIS A 107 -3.05 6.42 -12.61
C HIS A 107 -3.36 7.20 -11.33
N TYR A 108 -3.87 8.41 -11.51
CA TYR A 108 -4.22 9.31 -10.43
C TYR A 108 -5.72 9.62 -10.42
N SER A 109 -6.28 9.67 -9.22
CA SER A 109 -7.59 10.25 -8.93
C SER A 109 -7.45 11.18 -7.72
N VAL A 110 -7.69 12.47 -7.90
CA VAL A 110 -7.56 13.49 -6.84
C VAL A 110 -8.91 14.11 -6.55
N TYR A 111 -9.39 13.94 -5.33
CA TYR A 111 -10.68 14.39 -4.85
C TYR A 111 -10.49 15.64 -3.98
N PHE A 112 -11.22 16.71 -4.29
CA PHE A 112 -11.28 17.95 -3.51
C PHE A 112 -12.66 18.12 -2.93
N THR A 113 -12.75 18.15 -1.60
CA THR A 113 -14.01 18.13 -0.85
C THR A 113 -14.05 19.26 0.15
N GLN A 114 -15.08 20.10 0.09
CA GLN A 114 -15.28 21.13 1.11
C GLN A 114 -15.63 20.47 2.44
N LYS A 115 -14.77 20.64 3.45
CA LYS A 115 -14.99 20.10 4.80
C LYS A 115 -15.79 21.08 5.67
N ALA A 116 -15.38 22.35 5.61
CA ALA A 116 -15.96 23.47 6.34
C ALA A 116 -15.57 24.77 5.62
N PRO A 117 -16.19 25.93 5.87
CA PRO A 117 -15.76 27.19 5.29
C PRO A 117 -14.24 27.42 5.44
N GLY A 118 -13.55 27.69 4.34
CA GLY A 118 -12.09 27.87 4.33
C GLY A 118 -11.25 26.61 4.58
N LYS A 119 -11.85 25.41 4.55
CA LYS A 119 -11.14 24.13 4.70
C LYS A 119 -11.55 23.11 3.65
N VAL A 120 -10.57 22.63 2.89
CA VAL A 120 -10.73 21.61 1.85
C VAL A 120 -9.92 20.38 2.21
N TRP A 121 -10.54 19.21 2.12
CA TRP A 121 -9.82 17.95 2.10
C TRP A 121 -9.39 17.59 0.69
N VAL A 122 -8.16 17.13 0.57
CA VAL A 122 -7.60 16.59 -0.66
C VAL A 122 -7.26 15.13 -0.43
N ILE A 123 -7.92 14.24 -1.15
CA ILE A 123 -7.67 12.80 -1.09
C ILE A 123 -7.14 12.36 -2.44
N THR A 124 -5.89 11.89 -2.46
CA THR A 124 -5.21 11.47 -3.69
C THR A 124 -5.08 9.97 -3.70
N PHE A 125 -5.56 9.33 -4.77
CA PHE A 125 -5.32 7.94 -5.11
C PHE A 125 -4.27 7.88 -6.20
N MET A 126 -3.26 7.04 -6.02
CA MET A 126 -2.25 6.72 -7.02
C MET A 126 -2.14 5.21 -7.13
N THR A 127 -2.09 4.66 -8.34
CA THR A 127 -1.83 3.22 -8.52
C THR A 127 -1.07 2.96 -9.84
N PRO A 128 -0.16 1.98 -9.88
CA PRO A 128 0.40 1.48 -11.14
C PRO A 128 -0.47 0.37 -11.78
N CYS A 129 -1.57 -0.02 -11.13
CA CYS A 129 -2.55 -0.97 -11.63
C CYS A 129 -3.69 -0.22 -12.36
N ASP A 130 -4.55 -0.93 -13.08
CA ASP A 130 -5.74 -0.30 -13.66
C ASP A 130 -6.61 0.36 -12.58
N ARG A 131 -7.36 1.41 -12.91
CA ARG A 131 -8.26 2.02 -11.93
C ARG A 131 -9.50 1.17 -11.67
N ASP A 132 -9.87 1.05 -10.41
CA ASP A 132 -11.12 0.47 -9.96
C ASP A 132 -11.93 1.52 -9.20
N SER A 133 -13.01 1.99 -9.82
CA SER A 133 -13.84 3.04 -9.23
C SER A 133 -14.58 2.58 -7.98
N ALA A 134 -14.92 1.29 -7.87
CA ALA A 134 -15.59 0.76 -6.68
C ALA A 134 -14.65 0.78 -5.46
N ILE A 135 -13.37 0.43 -5.64
CA ILE A 135 -12.36 0.54 -4.59
C ILE A 135 -12.13 2.01 -4.20
N GLU A 136 -11.96 2.90 -5.19
CA GLU A 136 -11.76 4.33 -4.94
C GLU A 136 -12.92 4.92 -4.15
N GLU A 137 -14.16 4.69 -4.58
CA GLU A 137 -15.37 5.21 -3.93
C GLU A 137 -15.53 4.68 -2.50
N LYS A 138 -15.28 3.38 -2.30
CA LYS A 138 -15.36 2.73 -0.99
C LYS A 138 -14.34 3.32 -0.01
N MET A 139 -13.09 3.45 -0.43
CA MET A 139 -12.03 4.03 0.40
C MET A 139 -12.22 5.52 0.63
N TYR A 140 -12.64 6.27 -0.38
CA TYR A 140 -12.93 7.69 -0.25
C TYR A 140 -14.03 7.93 0.80
N ASN A 141 -15.14 7.19 0.71
CA ASN A 141 -16.22 7.24 1.71
C ASN A 141 -15.72 6.89 3.11
N ALA A 142 -14.90 5.86 3.24
CA ALA A 142 -14.37 5.46 4.54
C ALA A 142 -13.48 6.55 5.15
N ILE A 143 -12.62 7.19 4.35
CA ILE A 143 -11.74 8.27 4.80
C ILE A 143 -12.52 9.54 5.15
N LEU A 144 -13.59 9.84 4.39
CA LEU A 144 -14.46 10.99 4.63
C LEU A 144 -15.21 10.87 5.95
N ASN A 145 -15.68 9.66 6.26
CA ASN A 145 -16.50 9.37 7.44
C ASN A 145 -15.70 8.85 8.65
N ASP A 146 -14.36 8.89 8.59
CA ASP A 146 -13.46 8.33 9.62
C ASP A 146 -13.77 6.86 9.97
N ALA A 147 -14.24 6.10 8.97
CA ALA A 147 -14.71 4.72 9.11
C ALA A 147 -13.61 3.68 8.78
N VAL A 148 -12.36 4.11 8.59
CA VAL A 148 -11.23 3.18 8.40
C VAL A 148 -10.84 2.58 9.76
N PRO A 149 -10.92 1.25 9.94
CA PRO A 149 -10.70 0.63 11.24
C PRO A 149 -9.28 0.83 11.76
N GLY A 150 -9.14 1.10 13.06
CA GLY A 150 -7.83 1.32 13.69
C GLY A 150 -6.83 0.16 13.52
N TYR A 151 -7.30 -1.08 13.36
CA TYR A 151 -6.45 -2.27 13.21
C TYR A 151 -5.63 -2.29 11.91
N VAL A 152 -6.00 -1.50 10.89
CA VAL A 152 -5.22 -1.39 9.65
C VAL A 152 -3.98 -0.50 9.86
N SER A 153 -3.96 0.26 10.94
CA SER A 153 -2.95 1.28 11.20
C SER A 153 -1.70 0.72 11.86
N THR A 154 -0.54 1.20 11.40
CA THR A 154 0.76 1.04 12.05
C THR A 154 1.46 2.40 12.16
N SER A 155 2.34 2.57 13.15
CA SER A 155 3.24 3.73 13.21
C SER A 155 4.27 3.67 12.08
N LEU A 156 4.76 4.84 11.67
CA LEU A 156 5.89 5.02 10.75
C LEU A 156 7.16 4.28 11.22
N LEU A 157 7.34 4.17 12.53
CA LEU A 157 8.45 3.46 13.19
C LEU A 157 7.89 2.27 13.98
N PRO A 158 7.50 1.17 13.31
CA PRO A 158 6.96 0.01 14.00
C PRO A 158 8.04 -0.62 14.89
N LYS A 159 7.72 -0.83 16.16
CA LYS A 159 8.67 -1.35 17.16
C LYS A 159 8.74 -2.88 17.20
N ASP A 160 7.57 -3.53 17.15
CA ASP A 160 7.49 -4.97 17.43
C ASP A 160 7.13 -5.78 16.19
N SER A 161 6.06 -5.38 15.50
CA SER A 161 5.51 -6.15 14.39
C SER A 161 4.70 -5.29 13.43
N VAL A 162 4.51 -5.80 12.22
CA VAL A 162 3.58 -5.27 11.23
C VAL A 162 2.68 -6.38 10.71
N ARG A 163 1.49 -6.03 10.19
CA ARG A 163 0.60 -6.99 9.53
C ARG A 163 1.10 -7.29 8.12
N PHE A 164 1.22 -8.57 7.81
CA PHE A 164 1.57 -9.09 6.50
C PHE A 164 0.65 -10.27 6.18
N ALA A 165 -0.11 -10.18 5.08
CA ALA A 165 -0.91 -11.27 4.53
C ALA A 165 -1.80 -11.96 5.58
N GLY A 166 -2.46 -11.18 6.42
CA GLY A 166 -3.38 -11.68 7.46
C GLY A 166 -2.74 -12.14 8.77
N ARG A 167 -1.42 -12.09 8.94
CA ARG A 167 -0.73 -12.35 10.22
C ARG A 167 0.21 -11.21 10.62
N LYS A 168 0.82 -11.29 11.80
CA LYS A 168 1.91 -10.38 12.20
C LYS A 168 3.27 -10.98 11.82
N ILE A 169 4.20 -10.13 11.39
CA ILE A 169 5.62 -10.43 11.22
C ILE A 169 6.43 -9.52 12.14
N MET A 170 7.52 -10.01 12.69
CA MET A 170 8.37 -9.26 13.62
C MET A 170 9.22 -8.26 12.85
N THR A 171 9.29 -7.02 13.34
CA THR A 171 10.16 -5.99 12.79
C THR A 171 11.55 -6.07 13.39
N GLU A 172 12.57 -5.76 12.57
CA GLU A 172 13.94 -5.62 13.07
C GLU A 172 14.11 -4.27 13.78
N PRO A 173 15.03 -4.15 14.76
CA PRO A 173 15.38 -2.86 15.34
C PRO A 173 15.75 -1.84 14.25
N GLY A 174 15.18 -0.63 14.33
CA GLY A 174 15.40 0.42 13.34
C GLY A 174 14.59 0.24 12.04
N SER A 175 13.62 -0.66 12.02
CA SER A 175 12.64 -0.75 10.92
C SER A 175 11.82 0.54 10.82
N LYS A 176 11.62 0.99 9.58
CA LYS A 176 10.79 2.15 9.25
C LYS A 176 10.14 1.97 7.89
N TRP A 177 8.95 2.51 7.75
CA TRP A 177 8.31 2.64 6.44
C TRP A 177 9.07 3.67 5.60
N ALA A 178 9.63 3.22 4.47
CA ALA A 178 10.26 4.10 3.48
C ALA A 178 9.20 4.75 2.57
N ASP A 179 8.13 4.01 2.30
CA ASP A 179 6.87 4.46 1.69
C ASP A 179 5.74 3.55 2.21
N ILE A 180 4.52 3.68 1.69
CA ILE A 180 3.39 2.87 2.19
C ILE A 180 3.47 1.37 1.84
N TRP A 181 4.17 1.01 0.76
CA TRP A 181 4.41 -0.37 0.36
C TRP A 181 5.60 -0.96 1.10
N THR A 182 6.62 -0.14 1.37
CA THR A 182 7.98 -0.57 1.66
C THR A 182 8.34 -0.39 3.13
N LEU A 183 8.49 -1.51 3.84
CA LEU A 183 9.16 -1.55 5.13
C LEU A 183 10.67 -1.75 4.91
N SER A 184 11.49 -0.86 5.45
CA SER A 184 12.95 -0.94 5.35
C SER A 184 13.58 -1.10 6.72
N SER A 185 14.67 -1.86 6.85
CA SER A 185 15.48 -1.91 8.08
C SER A 185 16.65 -0.92 8.05
N TYR A 186 17.42 -0.84 9.14
CA TYR A 186 18.39 0.24 9.46
C TYR A 186 19.27 0.73 8.29
N ASN A 187 19.64 -0.13 7.34
CA ASN A 187 20.48 0.23 6.21
C ASN A 187 19.72 0.75 4.96
N ARG A 188 18.39 0.93 4.99
CA ARG A 188 17.50 1.30 3.84
C ARG A 188 17.48 0.35 2.65
N TYR A 189 18.50 -0.50 2.49
CA TYR A 189 18.66 -1.39 1.35
C TYR A 189 18.06 -2.78 1.58
N ASN A 190 17.84 -3.17 2.85
CA ASN A 190 17.00 -4.32 3.18
C ASN A 190 15.57 -3.84 3.25
N SER A 191 14.75 -4.27 2.30
CA SER A 191 13.36 -3.83 2.23
C SER A 191 12.41 -4.92 1.79
N LEU A 192 11.19 -4.78 2.28
CA LEU A 192 10.03 -5.61 2.00
C LEU A 192 8.95 -4.66 1.51
N SER A 193 8.64 -4.71 0.21
CA SER A 193 7.54 -3.96 -0.39
C SER A 193 6.39 -4.91 -0.71
N TRP A 194 5.17 -4.60 -0.31
CA TRP A 194 4.03 -5.45 -0.64
C TRP A 194 2.70 -4.73 -0.64
N SER A 195 1.76 -5.32 -1.37
CA SER A 195 0.34 -5.03 -1.29
C SER A 195 -0.49 -6.31 -1.33
N GLU A 196 -1.69 -6.24 -0.77
CA GLU A 196 -2.65 -7.34 -0.68
C GLU A 196 -3.83 -7.03 -1.61
N PHE A 197 -4.35 -8.08 -2.25
CA PHE A 197 -5.36 -7.96 -3.30
C PHE A 197 -6.44 -9.02 -3.14
N SER A 198 -7.66 -8.63 -3.47
CA SER A 198 -8.80 -9.53 -3.62
C SER A 198 -8.77 -10.25 -4.98
N ASN A 199 -8.11 -9.65 -5.97
CA ASN A 199 -8.08 -10.09 -7.36
C ASN A 199 -6.65 -10.45 -7.80
N ARG A 200 -6.50 -11.58 -8.52
CA ARG A 200 -5.20 -12.09 -8.98
C ARG A 200 -4.60 -11.24 -10.08
N GLU A 201 -5.40 -10.82 -11.05
CA GLU A 201 -4.98 -10.03 -12.20
C GLU A 201 -4.36 -8.70 -11.74
N ARG A 202 -4.98 -8.05 -10.75
CA ARG A 202 -4.48 -6.82 -10.13
C ARG A 202 -3.17 -7.03 -9.37
N ALA A 203 -3.04 -8.17 -8.66
CA ALA A 203 -1.77 -8.55 -8.03
C ALA A 203 -0.65 -8.71 -9.08
N LEU A 204 -0.96 -9.34 -10.22
CA LEU A 204 -0.01 -9.48 -11.34
C LEU A 204 0.36 -8.13 -11.98
N GLN A 205 -0.55 -7.16 -12.04
CA GLN A 205 -0.22 -5.80 -12.50
C GLN A 205 0.83 -5.14 -11.60
N LEU A 206 0.68 -5.23 -10.27
CA LEU A 206 1.72 -4.73 -9.36
C LEU A 206 3.03 -5.54 -9.49
N SER A 207 2.95 -6.84 -9.77
CA SER A 207 4.14 -7.67 -10.01
C SER A 207 4.90 -7.17 -11.23
N ASN A 208 4.20 -6.93 -12.33
CA ASN A 208 4.78 -6.36 -13.55
C ASN A 208 5.36 -4.97 -13.28
N PHE A 209 4.70 -4.16 -12.44
CA PHE A 209 5.28 -2.90 -11.98
C PHE A 209 6.60 -3.13 -11.24
N PHE A 210 6.69 -4.04 -10.26
CA PHE A 210 7.95 -4.32 -9.55
C PHE A 210 9.05 -4.89 -10.46
N GLN A 211 8.68 -5.65 -11.49
CA GLN A 211 9.62 -6.11 -12.51
C GLN A 211 10.15 -4.96 -13.38
N ASN A 212 9.31 -3.99 -13.70
CA ASN A 212 9.72 -2.84 -14.52
C ASN A 212 10.26 -1.67 -13.69
N TYR A 213 10.08 -1.70 -12.36
CA TYR A 213 10.62 -0.72 -11.43
C TYR A 213 12.14 -0.84 -11.44
N GLY A 214 12.77 -0.04 -12.31
CA GLY A 214 14.21 -0.03 -12.45
C GLY A 214 14.87 0.37 -11.14
N SER A 215 15.91 -0.36 -10.74
CA SER A 215 16.83 0.06 -9.70
C SER A 215 17.58 1.32 -10.18
N ARG A 216 17.06 2.51 -9.89
CA ARG A 216 17.70 3.80 -10.26
C ARG A 216 19.19 3.75 -9.85
N GLY A 217 20.10 3.74 -10.83
CA GLY A 217 21.55 3.68 -10.60
C GLY A 217 22.20 2.28 -10.68
N TYR A 218 21.44 1.22 -10.95
CA TYR A 218 21.97 -0.13 -11.17
C TYR A 218 21.60 -0.64 -12.58
N LYS A 219 22.36 -1.63 -13.05
CA LYS A 219 22.16 -2.37 -14.30
C LYS A 219 21.71 -3.77 -13.95
N LEU A 220 20.63 -4.26 -14.56
CA LEU A 220 20.23 -5.66 -14.47
C LEU A 220 21.35 -6.53 -15.07
N LEU A 221 21.82 -7.51 -14.30
CA LEU A 221 22.81 -8.50 -14.73
C LEU A 221 22.17 -9.84 -15.05
N GLU A 222 21.27 -10.29 -14.20
CA GLU A 222 20.66 -11.61 -14.29
C GLU A 222 19.20 -11.51 -13.85
N GLU A 223 18.36 -12.29 -14.50
CA GLU A 223 16.98 -12.54 -14.12
C GLU A 223 16.72 -14.04 -14.26
N SER A 224 16.18 -14.68 -13.22
CA SER A 224 15.99 -16.13 -13.17
C SER A 224 14.81 -16.51 -12.29
N ASP A 225 14.13 -17.59 -12.66
CA ASP A 225 13.07 -18.17 -11.84
C ASP A 225 13.66 -19.06 -10.76
N VAL A 226 13.24 -18.84 -9.51
CA VAL A 226 13.74 -19.61 -8.36
C VAL A 226 12.57 -20.22 -7.59
N PRO A 227 12.53 -21.55 -7.43
CA PRO A 227 11.51 -22.20 -6.62
C PRO A 227 11.75 -21.94 -5.13
N ILE A 228 10.71 -21.46 -4.45
CA ILE A 228 10.75 -21.11 -3.03
C ILE A 228 9.50 -21.63 -2.31
N THR A 229 9.58 -21.70 -0.99
CA THR A 229 8.42 -21.83 -0.11
C THR A 229 8.14 -20.46 0.49
N PHE A 230 7.02 -19.84 0.13
CA PHE A 230 6.58 -18.51 0.59
C PHE A 230 5.29 -18.64 1.41
N GLU A 231 5.29 -18.18 2.66
CA GLU A 231 4.16 -18.33 3.60
C GLU A 231 3.63 -19.78 3.70
N GLY A 232 4.53 -20.77 3.53
CA GLY A 232 4.20 -22.19 3.54
C GLY A 232 3.68 -22.76 2.22
N LYS A 233 3.58 -21.95 1.17
CA LYS A 233 3.18 -22.40 -0.18
C LYS A 233 4.37 -22.44 -1.12
N GLU A 234 4.38 -23.44 -1.98
CA GLU A 234 5.38 -23.56 -3.03
C GLU A 234 5.06 -22.59 -4.17
N VAL A 235 5.99 -21.70 -4.49
CA VAL A 235 5.83 -20.70 -5.54
C VAL A 235 7.14 -20.49 -6.29
N ILE A 236 7.05 -19.90 -7.48
CA ILE A 236 8.21 -19.46 -8.26
C ILE A 236 8.37 -17.96 -8.03
N ALA A 237 9.53 -17.56 -7.54
CA ALA A 237 9.93 -16.17 -7.42
C ALA A 237 10.79 -15.76 -8.61
N LEU A 238 10.59 -14.56 -9.15
CA LEU A 238 11.53 -13.96 -10.09
C LEU A 238 12.68 -13.34 -9.31
N LYS A 239 13.85 -13.97 -9.36
CA LYS A 239 15.11 -13.43 -8.81
C LYS A 239 15.72 -12.49 -9.84
N ARG A 240 16.15 -11.32 -9.40
CA ARG A 240 16.80 -10.31 -10.24
C ARG A 240 18.04 -9.81 -9.54
N ILE A 241 19.17 -9.86 -10.24
CA ILE A 241 20.46 -9.40 -9.73
C ILE A 241 20.84 -8.14 -10.49
N PHE A 242 21.09 -7.07 -9.76
CA PHE A 242 21.54 -5.80 -10.28
C PHE A 242 22.96 -5.51 -9.82
N VAL A 243 23.73 -4.82 -10.66
CA VAL A 243 25.04 -4.27 -10.31
C VAL A 243 25.03 -2.76 -10.40
N ARG A 244 25.67 -2.09 -9.44
CA ARG A 244 25.75 -0.63 -9.44
C ARG A 244 26.51 -0.13 -10.67
N LYS A 245 25.95 0.87 -11.38
CA LYS A 245 26.62 1.52 -12.52
C LYS A 245 27.76 2.43 -12.00
N ARG A 246 28.91 1.84 -11.66
CA ARG A 246 30.17 2.46 -11.15
C ARG A 246 30.07 3.23 -9.83
N ALA A 247 30.84 2.81 -8.83
CA ALA A 247 31.33 3.67 -7.74
C ALA A 247 32.85 3.48 -7.61
N LYS A 248 33.64 4.08 -8.52
CA LYS A 248 35.05 4.33 -8.21
C LYS A 248 35.08 5.48 -7.21
N ARG A 249 34.99 5.15 -5.93
CA ARG A 249 35.42 6.01 -4.83
C ARG A 249 36.35 5.19 -3.97
N ASP A 250 37.64 5.44 -4.12
CA ASP A 250 38.71 5.14 -3.16
C ASP A 250 38.86 3.69 -2.69
N GLY A 251 38.87 2.73 -3.63
CA GLY A 251 39.38 1.38 -3.37
C GLY A 251 38.57 0.47 -2.44
N LEU A 252 37.48 0.95 -1.82
CA LEU A 252 36.57 0.12 -1.02
C LEU A 252 35.40 -0.41 -1.85
N LEU A 253 35.33 -1.73 -1.98
CA LEU A 253 34.21 -2.48 -2.56
C LEU A 253 33.01 -2.46 -1.59
N LEU A 254 32.27 -1.36 -1.52
CA LEU A 254 31.00 -1.32 -0.78
C LEU A 254 29.87 -1.90 -1.66
N ASN A 255 29.32 -3.07 -1.28
CA ASN A 255 28.11 -3.72 -1.82
C ASN A 255 27.81 -3.43 -3.30
N ASN A 256 28.45 -4.16 -4.21
CA ASN A 256 28.29 -3.92 -5.64
C ASN A 256 26.97 -4.43 -6.22
N TYR A 257 26.29 -5.33 -5.52
CA TYR A 257 25.09 -6.00 -6.02
C TYR A 257 23.87 -5.74 -5.18
N PHE A 258 22.72 -5.79 -5.85
CA PHE A 258 21.40 -5.70 -5.26
C PHE A 258 20.56 -6.84 -5.80
N VAL A 259 19.88 -7.56 -4.92
CA VAL A 259 19.10 -8.74 -5.29
C VAL A 259 17.65 -8.53 -4.89
N ASP A 260 16.77 -8.66 -5.88
CA ASP A 260 15.33 -8.59 -5.75
C ASP A 260 14.70 -9.97 -5.94
N TYR A 261 13.69 -10.29 -5.14
CA TYR A 261 12.77 -11.38 -5.39
C TYR A 261 11.37 -10.79 -5.54
N VAL A 262 10.81 -10.89 -6.75
CA VAL A 262 9.41 -10.55 -7.02
C VAL A 262 8.58 -11.81 -6.87
N ILE A 263 7.59 -11.78 -5.98
CA ILE A 263 6.77 -12.92 -5.59
C ILE A 263 5.31 -12.51 -5.72
N THR A 264 4.51 -13.31 -6.43
CA THR A 264 3.05 -13.21 -6.41
C THR A 264 2.47 -14.55 -5.97
N ALA A 265 1.69 -14.55 -4.89
CA ALA A 265 1.15 -15.76 -4.30
C ALA A 265 -0.21 -15.52 -3.66
N GLU A 266 -1.06 -16.54 -3.64
CA GLU A 266 -2.27 -16.51 -2.81
C GLU A 266 -1.93 -16.97 -1.38
N VAL A 267 -2.14 -16.14 -0.37
CA VAL A 267 -1.84 -16.45 1.03
C VAL A 267 -3.06 -16.18 1.88
N ARG A 268 -3.60 -17.20 2.57
CA ARG A 268 -4.73 -17.05 3.50
C ARG A 268 -5.93 -16.31 2.87
N GLY A 269 -6.34 -16.75 1.67
CA GLY A 269 -7.52 -16.26 0.96
C GLY A 269 -7.37 -14.87 0.32
N ARG A 270 -6.15 -14.38 0.11
CA ARG A 270 -5.88 -13.13 -0.61
C ARG A 270 -4.66 -13.28 -1.51
N TYR A 271 -4.58 -12.51 -2.58
CA TYR A 271 -3.38 -12.43 -3.40
C TYR A 271 -2.41 -11.42 -2.80
N VAL A 272 -1.13 -11.75 -2.81
CA VAL A 272 -0.06 -10.90 -2.28
C VAL A 272 0.99 -10.77 -3.36
N THR A 273 1.32 -9.53 -3.68
CA THR A 273 2.48 -9.22 -4.51
C THR A 273 3.52 -8.57 -3.62
N CYS A 274 4.72 -9.13 -3.65
CA CYS A 274 5.81 -8.79 -2.75
C CYS A 274 7.11 -8.62 -3.54
N LEU A 275 7.87 -7.59 -3.18
CA LEU A 275 9.24 -7.35 -3.63
C LEU A 275 10.14 -7.41 -2.39
N LEU A 276 11.06 -8.38 -2.38
CA LEU A 276 12.07 -8.54 -1.34
C LEU A 276 13.41 -8.10 -1.88
N SER A 277 14.00 -7.06 -1.29
CA SER A 277 15.20 -6.44 -1.81
C SER A 277 16.30 -6.35 -0.76
N HIS A 278 17.53 -6.72 -1.11
CA HIS A 278 18.69 -6.61 -0.22
C HIS A 278 20.01 -6.41 -0.99
N PRO A 279 20.99 -5.69 -0.42
CA PRO A 279 22.33 -5.60 -0.98
C PRO A 279 23.16 -6.84 -0.62
N THR A 280 24.08 -7.20 -1.50
CA THR A 280 25.09 -8.25 -1.27
C THR A 280 26.42 -7.89 -1.92
N GLU A 281 27.50 -8.42 -1.37
CA GLU A 281 28.84 -8.36 -1.97
C GLU A 281 29.04 -9.48 -3.00
N ASP A 282 28.32 -10.59 -2.81
CA ASP A 282 28.36 -11.77 -3.67
C ASP A 282 26.92 -12.29 -3.92
N PRO A 283 26.40 -12.17 -5.15
CA PRO A 283 25.06 -12.63 -5.51
C PRO A 283 24.96 -14.15 -5.68
N SER A 284 26.09 -14.87 -5.65
CA SER A 284 26.13 -16.34 -5.65
C SER A 284 25.82 -16.92 -4.26
N ILE A 285 26.06 -16.15 -3.18
CA ILE A 285 25.76 -16.58 -1.82
C ILE A 285 24.29 -16.28 -1.51
N VAL A 286 23.53 -17.35 -1.31
CA VAL A 286 22.09 -17.29 -1.05
C VAL A 286 21.84 -16.99 0.44
N VAL A 287 21.76 -15.71 0.81
CA VAL A 287 21.49 -15.28 2.20
C VAL A 287 20.19 -14.49 2.31
N LEU A 288 19.18 -15.09 2.92
CA LEU A 288 17.99 -14.35 3.34
C LEU A 288 18.26 -13.55 4.61
N ARG A 289 17.87 -12.27 4.60
CA ARG A 289 17.89 -11.42 5.80
C ARG A 289 16.78 -11.85 6.78
N PRO A 290 16.89 -11.55 8.09
CA PRO A 290 15.94 -12.04 9.09
C PRO A 290 14.48 -11.72 8.77
N LEU A 291 14.16 -10.51 8.29
CA LEU A 291 12.81 -10.18 7.83
C LEU A 291 12.32 -11.10 6.69
N MET A 292 13.18 -11.41 5.71
CA MET A 292 12.85 -12.28 4.58
C MET A 292 12.71 -13.76 4.99
N LYS A 293 13.53 -14.22 5.95
CA LYS A 293 13.46 -15.58 6.51
C LYS A 293 12.13 -15.90 7.18
N GLN A 294 11.40 -14.88 7.62
CA GLN A 294 10.05 -15.05 8.16
C GLN A 294 9.01 -15.37 7.08
N LEU A 295 9.28 -15.01 5.82
CA LEU A 295 8.32 -15.07 4.71
C LEU A 295 8.65 -16.18 3.72
N MET A 296 9.94 -16.40 3.42
CA MET A 296 10.38 -17.33 2.39
C MET A 296 11.53 -18.23 2.81
N ARG A 297 11.65 -19.37 2.13
CA ARG A 297 12.79 -20.30 2.16
C ARG A 297 13.06 -20.81 0.75
N PHE A 298 14.32 -21.09 0.42
CA PHE A 298 14.66 -21.76 -0.84
C PHE A 298 14.36 -23.26 -0.73
N LYS A 299 13.97 -23.89 -1.84
CA LYS A 299 13.57 -25.31 -1.83
C LYS A 299 14.72 -26.31 -1.62
N ASN A 300 15.99 -25.89 -1.72
CA ASN A 300 17.15 -26.79 -1.78
C ASN A 300 18.27 -26.47 -0.75
N HIS A 301 17.92 -25.88 0.40
CA HIS A 301 18.87 -25.63 1.50
C HIS A 301 18.25 -25.94 2.86
#